data_AF-A0A515BIL1-F1
#
_entry.id   AF-A0A515BIL1-F1
#
_cell.length_a   1.000
_cell.length_b   1.000
_cell.length_c   1.000
_cell.angle_alpha   90.00
_cell.angle_beta   90.00
_cell.angle_gamma   90.00
#
_symmetry.space_group_name_H-M   'P 1'
#
loop_
_entity.id
_entity.type
_entity.pdbx_description
1 polymer ?
#
loop_
_entity_poly.entity_id
_entity_poly.type
_entity_poly.pdbx_seq_one_letter_code
_entity_poly.pdbx_strand_id
1 'polypeptide(L)' 'MANKEELIEFEGVVTETLPNTMFRVRLENGHEVIAHISGKMRKHYIRILTGDSVKVEMTPYDLTKGRITYRAR' A
#
# COMPACT_ATOMS: atom_id res chain seq x y z
N MET A 1 -13.24 21.18 -0.06
CA MET A 1 -12.81 20.89 -1.44
C MET A 1 -11.57 20.04 -1.34
N ALA A 2 -11.71 18.73 -1.54
CA ALA A 2 -10.61 17.79 -1.32
C ALA A 2 -9.68 17.83 -2.52
N ASN A 3 -8.50 18.40 -2.33
CA ASN A 3 -7.40 18.34 -3.27
C ASN A 3 -7.07 16.86 -3.45
N LYS A 4 -7.52 16.25 -4.55
CA LYS A 4 -6.93 15.01 -5.05
C LYS A 4 -5.55 15.40 -5.57
N GLU A 5 -4.65 15.67 -4.64
CA GLU A 5 -3.22 15.68 -4.91
C GLU A 5 -2.94 14.43 -5.72
N GLU A 6 -2.21 14.57 -6.82
CA GLU A 6 -1.93 13.52 -7.79
C GLU A 6 -1.30 12.32 -7.09
N LEU A 7 -2.15 11.39 -6.62
CA LEU A 7 -1.72 10.17 -5.97
C LEU A 7 -1.07 9.33 -7.05
N ILE A 8 0.18 8.98 -6.83
CA ILE A 8 0.93 8.13 -7.73
C ILE A 8 0.66 6.70 -7.29
N GLU A 9 0.22 5.88 -8.24
CA GLU A 9 0.03 4.44 -8.04
C GLU A 9 1.33 3.72 -8.37
N PHE A 10 1.79 2.89 -7.44
CA PHE A 10 2.92 2.00 -7.62
C PHE A 10 2.50 0.55 -7.37
N GLU A 11 3.16 -0.35 -8.08
CA GLU A 11 3.03 -1.78 -7.85
C GLU A 11 4.19 -2.27 -6.97
N GLY A 12 3.90 -3.24 -6.11
CA GLY A 12 4.88 -3.80 -5.21
C GLY A 12 4.42 -5.09 -4.57
N VAL A 13 5.35 -5.76 -3.91
CA VAL A 13 5.12 -7.04 -3.24
C VAL A 13 5.25 -6.85 -1.73
N VAL A 14 4.32 -7.41 -0.98
CA VAL A 14 4.35 -7.36 0.49
C VAL A 14 5.47 -8.25 0.98
N THR A 15 6.45 -7.67 1.68
CA THR A 15 7.57 -8.44 2.25
C THR A 15 7.27 -8.88 3.67
N GLU A 16 6.73 -7.99 4.51
CA GLU A 16 6.51 -8.24 5.93
C GLU A 16 5.20 -7.65 6.43
N THR A 17 4.60 -8.29 7.42
CA THR A 17 3.41 -7.79 8.13
C THR A 17 3.84 -7.18 9.47
N LEU A 18 3.49 -5.91 9.70
CA LEU A 18 3.81 -5.18 10.91
C LEU A 18 2.59 -5.11 11.86
N PRO A 19 2.81 -4.96 13.18
CA PRO A 19 1.73 -4.66 14.10
C PRO A 19 1.02 -3.35 13.70
N ASN A 20 -0.26 -3.23 14.05
CA ASN A 20 -1.16 -2.11 13.68
C ASN A 20 -1.64 -2.09 12.22
N THR A 21 -1.76 -3.24 11.54
CA THR A 21 -2.22 -3.32 10.13
C THR A 21 -1.38 -2.50 9.15
N MET A 22 -0.10 -2.36 9.48
CA MET A 22 0.90 -1.83 8.57
C MET A 22 1.58 -2.99 7.85
N PHE A 23 1.98 -2.76 6.62
CA PHE A 23 2.60 -3.74 5.76
C PHE A 23 3.84 -3.12 5.15
N ARG A 24 4.94 -3.87 5.17
CA ARG A 24 6.12 -3.49 4.41
C ARG A 24 5.92 -3.98 2.98
N VAL A 25 5.96 -3.03 2.05
CA VAL A 25 5.83 -3.31 0.63
C VAL A 25 7.12 -2.93 -0.05
N ARG A 26 7.69 -3.87 -0.80
CA ARG A 26 8.81 -3.60 -1.69
C ARG A 26 8.26 -3.22 -3.05
N LEU A 27 8.48 -1.98 -3.45
CA LEU A 27 8.13 -1.49 -4.78
C LEU A 27 9.05 -2.13 -5.82
N GLU A 28 8.61 -2.18 -7.08
CA GLU A 28 9.44 -2.66 -8.19
C GLU A 28 10.74 -1.87 -8.34
N ASN A 29 10.74 -0.61 -7.92
CA ASN A 29 11.90 0.28 -7.94
C ASN A 29 12.98 -0.09 -6.89
N GLY A 30 12.75 -1.14 -6.08
CA GLY A 30 13.67 -1.59 -5.02
C GLY A 30 13.53 -0.87 -3.69
N HIS A 31 12.65 0.13 -3.59
CA HIS A 31 12.36 0.84 -2.35
C HIS A 31 11.37 0.07 -1.47
N GLU A 32 11.62 0.08 -0.16
CA GLU A 32 10.70 -0.47 0.83
C GLU A 32 9.91 0.66 1.48
N VAL A 33 8.58 0.54 1.43
CA VAL A 33 7.66 1.52 1.99
C VAL A 33 6.75 0.88 3.01
N ILE A 34 6.28 1.69 3.96
CA ILE A 34 5.30 1.25 4.95
C ILE A 34 3.92 1.68 4.45
N ALA A 35 3.07 0.70 4.15
CA ALA A 35 1.74 0.95 3.65
C ALA A 35 0.67 0.44 4.62
N HIS A 36 -0.45 1.16 4.69
CA HIS A 36 -1.63 0.74 5.45
C HIS A 36 -2.77 0.40 4.50
N ILE A 37 -3.65 -0.50 4.93
CA ILE A 37 -4.84 -0.87 4.15
C ILE A 37 -5.85 0.29 4.07
N SER A 38 -6.41 0.50 2.88
CA SER A 38 -7.52 1.44 2.74
C SER A 38 -8.75 1.00 3.55
N GLY A 39 -9.57 1.96 3.97
CA GLY A 39 -10.82 1.67 4.67
C GLY A 39 -11.78 0.80 3.86
N LYS A 40 -11.72 0.85 2.52
CA LYS A 40 -12.49 -0.03 1.64
C LYS A 40 -12.06 -1.49 1.80
N MET A 41 -10.76 -1.76 1.85
CA MET A 41 -10.24 -3.13 2.04
C MET A 41 -10.64 -3.70 3.40
N ARG A 42 -10.60 -2.88 4.46
CA ARG A 42 -11.10 -3.27 5.79
C ARG A 42 -12.57 -3.68 5.77
N LYS A 43 -13.43 -2.90 5.09
CA LYS A 43 -14.87 -3.23 4.95
C LYS A 43 -15.11 -4.55 4.21
N HIS A 44 -14.28 -4.88 3.24
CA HIS A 44 -14.39 -6.12 2.46
C HIS A 44 -13.61 -7.29 3.08
N TYR A 45 -13.08 -7.14 4.29
CA TYR A 45 -12.29 -8.17 4.99
C TYR A 45 -11.14 -8.73 4.15
N ILE A 46 -10.53 -7.89 3.29
CA ILE A 46 -9.40 -8.31 2.47
C ILE A 46 -8.19 -8.51 3.39
N ARG A 47 -7.77 -9.77 3.51
CA ARG A 47 -6.53 -10.14 4.18
C ARG A 47 -5.37 -9.97 3.21
N ILE A 48 -4.26 -9.44 3.70
CA ILE A 48 -3.00 -9.34 2.97
C ILE A 48 -2.00 -10.23 3.68
N LEU A 49 -1.30 -11.07 2.92
CA LEU A 49 -0.25 -11.96 3.36
C LEU A 49 1.09 -11.50 2.75
N THR A 50 2.18 -11.97 3.35
CA THR A 50 3.53 -11.81 2.79
C THR A 50 3.63 -12.55 1.46
N GLY A 51 4.19 -11.91 0.45
CA GLY A 51 4.30 -12.41 -0.92
C GLY A 51 3.16 -11.97 -1.85
N ASP A 52 2.14 -11.27 -1.34
CA ASP A 52 1.06 -10.76 -2.18
C ASP A 52 1.49 -9.53 -2.99
N SER A 53 1.08 -9.50 -4.26
CA SER A 53 1.20 -8.33 -5.12
C SER A 53 0.09 -7.33 -4.81
N VAL A 54 0.47 -6.08 -4.51
CA VAL A 54 -0.43 -5.02 -4.09
C VAL A 54 -0.17 -3.74 -4.86
N LYS A 55 -1.23 -2.94 -5.06
CA LYS A 55 -1.11 -1.57 -5.54
C LYS A 55 -1.13 -0.61 -4.37
N VAL A 56 -0.13 0.25 -4.33
CA VAL A 56 0.09 1.25 -3.30
C VAL A 56 -0.04 2.63 -3.92
N GLU A 57 -0.99 3.41 -3.42
CA GLU A 57 -1.08 4.84 -3.70
C GLU A 57 -0.21 5.59 -2.71
N MET A 58 0.63 6.50 -3.20
CA MET A 58 1.40 7.42 -2.38
C MET A 58 1.29 8.85 -2.89
N THR A 59 1.43 9.78 -1.98
CA THR A 59 1.47 11.20 -2.33
C THR A 59 2.90 11.54 -2.75
N PRO A 60 3.13 12.36 -3.79
CA PRO A 60 4.48 12.74 -4.22
C PRO A 60 5.32 13.45 -3.14
N TYR A 61 4.67 13.95 -2.08
CA TYR A 61 5.33 14.59 -0.95
C TYR A 61 5.90 13.61 0.09
N ASP A 62 5.39 12.38 0.16
CA ASP A 62 5.85 11.36 1.12
C ASP A 62 5.90 9.98 0.45
N LEU A 63 7.09 9.64 -0.05
CA LEU A 63 7.38 8.35 -0.67
C LEU A 63 7.62 7.22 0.35
N THR A 64 7.63 7.52 1.66
CA THR A 64 7.88 6.51 2.70
C THR A 64 6.60 5.82 3.16
N LYS A 65 5.45 6.50 3.00
CA LYS A 65 4.14 6.03 3.44
C LYS A 65 3.20 5.82 2.26
N GLY A 66 2.63 4.64 2.21
CA GLY A 66 1.68 4.25 1.18
C GLY A 66 0.30 3.91 1.72
N ARG A 67 -0.68 3.88 0.81
CA ARG A 67 -2.00 3.33 1.05
C ARG A 67 -2.28 2.21 0.07
N ILE A 68 -2.56 1.02 0.59
CA ILE A 68 -2.92 -0.13 -0.24
C ILE A 68 -4.38 0.00 -0.66
N THR A 69 -4.61 0.09 -1.96
CA THR A 69 -5.95 0.22 -2.55
C THR A 69 -6.42 -1.08 -3.21
N TYR A 70 -5.48 -1.87 -3.72
CA TYR A 70 -5.80 -3.09 -4.45
C TYR A 70 -4.80 -4.21 -4.15
N ARG A 71 -5.29 -5.45 -4.19
CA ARG A 71 -4.48 -6.68 -4.14
C ARG A 71 -4.71 -7.42 -5.47
N ALA A 72 -3.66 -7.54 -6.27
CA ALA A 72 -3.66 -8.38 -7.45
C ALA A 72 -3.42 -9.83 -7.01
N ARG A 73 -4.33 -10.72 -7.41
CA ARG A 73 -4.39 -12.10 -6.92
C ARG A 73 -3.36 -12.99 -7.61
#